data_AF-A0AAW1ECU7-F1
#
_entry.id   AF-A0AAW1ECU7-F1
#
_cell.length_a   1.000
_cell.length_b   1.000
_cell.length_c   1.000
_cell.angle_alpha   90.00
_cell.angle_beta   90.00
_cell.angle_gamma   90.00
#
_symmetry.space_group_name_H-M   'P 1'
#
loop_
_entity.id
_entity.type
_entity.pdbx_description
1 polymer ?
#
loop_
_entity_poly.entity_id
_entity_poly.type
_entity_poly.pdbx_seq_one_letter_code
_entity_poly.pdbx_strand_id
1 'polypeptide(L)'
;MDRDLLRQCLTYHGESFFNKLKCEQTENPDFQAVVSDLCKVSCESKSDGQDSPLVEQFIARKADILFCPAWKTTTHQEEEHEEDDDAAELYAIMPPVELFMEVSYEERRAMLYRDLEKGDILVGRINNIREYGFFLTLLCTAGGLKRDVEDLELSALCHIREIPSTGSHDDPLSYFQTGDFIRAAVKDIDRYQEKITVSLQQASLSHNLEHIKLGVVPREELPIHYSRSVCAAADSTETYERILKSCHGYHNPSVVAYLLEKVGVSDTHPPSMMRGLQIKLFQEEDFASAIRKKQSASWALKCVRAGVGYFKHGHHVEAMNEYNKALDIDTNNVEALVARGALYANKGSIMKSISDFELALKTCPDHRNAKKYLCQTLVERGKQ
;
A
#
# COMPACT_ATOMS: atom_id res chain seq x y z
N MET A 1 16.17 5.86 20.75
CA MET A 1 16.87 5.11 19.67
C MET A 1 17.19 3.66 20.08
N ASP A 2 17.07 2.70 19.16
CA ASP A 2 17.45 1.29 19.33
C ASP A 2 18.97 1.15 19.43
N ARG A 3 19.43 0.58 20.55
CA ARG A 3 20.84 0.49 20.90
C ARG A 3 21.58 -0.58 20.10
N ASP A 4 20.91 -1.68 19.77
CA ASP A 4 21.57 -2.83 19.15
C ASP A 4 21.75 -2.59 17.65
N LEU A 5 20.76 -1.98 16.99
CA LEU A 5 20.90 -1.54 15.60
C LEU A 5 21.98 -0.47 15.43
N LEU A 6 22.04 0.51 16.33
CA LEU A 6 23.09 1.53 16.32
C LEU A 6 24.48 0.92 16.49
N ARG A 7 24.64 -0.05 17.39
CA ARG A 7 25.90 -0.78 17.59
C ARG A 7 26.31 -1.53 16.33
N GLN A 8 25.39 -2.27 15.69
CA GLN A 8 25.66 -2.99 14.44
C GLN A 8 26.10 -2.03 13.32
N CYS A 9 25.41 -0.90 13.14
CA CYS A 9 25.79 0.10 12.15
C CYS A 9 27.16 0.74 12.43
N LEU A 10 27.47 1.03 13.70
CA LEU A 10 28.78 1.56 14.09
C LEU A 10 29.91 0.53 13.90
N THR A 11 29.66 -0.74 14.20
CA THR A 11 30.65 -1.80 13.93
C THR A 11 30.93 -1.97 12.44
N TYR A 12 29.98 -1.63 11.57
CA TYR A 12 30.14 -1.72 10.12
C TYR A 12 30.86 -0.49 9.52
N HIS A 13 30.39 0.73 9.81
CA HIS A 13 30.92 1.97 9.22
C HIS A 13 32.06 2.64 10.02
N GLY A 14 32.31 2.19 11.24
CA GLY A 14 33.40 2.67 12.09
C GLY A 14 33.30 4.14 12.54
N GLU A 15 34.45 4.71 12.90
CA GLU A 15 34.53 6.03 13.55
C GLU A 15 34.15 7.20 12.63
N SER A 16 34.30 7.07 11.31
CA SER A 16 33.87 8.10 10.33
C SER A 16 32.38 8.41 10.47
N PHE A 17 31.56 7.36 10.53
CA PHE A 17 30.13 7.47 10.71
C PHE A 17 29.76 8.00 12.10
N PHE A 18 30.46 7.57 13.16
CA PHE A 18 30.21 8.06 14.53
C PHE A 18 30.37 9.58 14.63
N ASN A 19 31.40 10.14 13.99
CA ASN A 19 31.62 11.59 13.97
C ASN A 19 30.50 12.34 13.23
N LYS A 20 30.06 11.82 12.07
CA LYS A 20 28.94 12.40 11.32
C LYS A 20 27.62 12.32 12.09
N LEU A 21 27.35 11.18 12.71
CA LEU A 21 26.18 10.94 13.56
C LEU A 21 26.15 11.93 14.73
N LYS A 22 27.31 12.13 15.38
CA LYS A 22 27.46 13.09 16.47
C LYS A 22 27.17 14.51 16.02
N CYS A 23 27.66 14.93 14.85
CA CYS A 23 27.40 16.27 14.31
C CYS A 23 25.93 16.52 13.96
N GLU A 24 25.24 15.53 13.38
CA GLU A 24 23.87 15.69 12.88
C GLU A 24 22.80 15.49 13.98
N GLN A 25 23.08 14.71 15.02
CA GLN A 25 22.12 14.37 16.08
C GLN A 25 22.45 15.01 17.43
N THR A 26 23.28 16.07 17.47
CA THR A 26 23.68 16.75 18.72
C THR A 26 22.51 17.19 19.58
N GLU A 27 21.43 17.66 18.95
CA GLU A 27 20.25 18.21 19.62
C GLU A 27 19.22 17.14 20.00
N ASN A 28 19.43 15.88 19.61
CA ASN A 28 18.48 14.81 19.82
C ASN A 28 18.63 14.19 21.23
N PRO A 29 17.62 14.28 22.11
CA PRO A 29 17.70 13.77 23.48
C PRO A 29 17.88 12.24 23.53
N ASP A 30 17.29 11.51 22.58
CA ASP A 30 17.42 10.06 22.48
C ASP A 30 18.85 9.63 22.13
N PHE A 31 19.52 10.42 21.28
CA PHE A 31 20.91 10.17 20.92
C PHE A 31 21.82 10.44 22.12
N GLN A 32 21.63 11.57 22.81
CA GLN A 32 22.40 11.93 24.02
C GLN A 32 22.37 10.85 25.10
N ALA A 33 21.23 10.16 25.27
CA ALA A 33 21.08 9.05 26.20
C ALA A 33 21.91 7.80 25.83
N VAL A 34 22.29 7.64 24.56
CA VAL A 34 22.96 6.44 24.02
C VAL A 34 24.43 6.71 23.66
N VAL A 35 24.83 7.96 23.43
CA VAL A 35 26.21 8.35 23.04
C VAL A 35 27.28 7.79 23.98
N SER A 36 27.06 7.83 25.30
CA SER A 36 28.03 7.38 26.30
C SER A 36 28.33 5.87 26.22
N ASP A 37 27.36 5.08 25.76
CA ASP A 37 27.50 3.65 25.55
C ASP A 37 28.09 3.30 24.19
N LEU A 38 27.84 4.14 23.16
CA LEU A 38 28.41 3.98 21.82
C LEU A 38 29.91 4.30 21.78
N CYS A 39 30.38 5.26 22.58
CA CYS A 39 31.81 5.57 22.74
C CYS A 39 32.65 4.37 23.25
N LYS A 40 32.02 3.35 23.85
CA LYS A 40 32.70 2.17 24.41
C LYS A 40 32.81 1.01 23.40
N VAL A 41 32.17 1.13 22.24
CA VAL A 41 32.17 0.08 21.22
C VAL A 41 33.47 0.14 20.43
N SER A 42 34.27 -0.91 20.49
CA SER A 42 35.48 -1.05 19.67
C SER A 42 35.10 -1.16 18.19
N CYS A 43 35.50 -0.17 17.40
CA CYS A 43 35.27 -0.17 15.95
C CYS A 43 36.34 -1.02 15.25
N GLU A 44 35.98 -2.24 14.82
CA GLU A 44 36.83 -3.02 13.91
C GLU A 44 36.57 -2.55 12.47
N SER A 45 37.50 -1.77 11.91
CA SER A 45 37.39 -1.31 10.52
C SER A 45 37.56 -2.51 9.56
N LYS A 46 36.46 -3.08 9.06
CA LYS A 46 36.51 -3.97 7.89
C LYS A 46 36.61 -3.12 6.62
N SER A 47 37.84 -2.75 6.31
CA SER A 47 38.22 -1.92 5.17
C SER A 47 38.15 -2.67 3.83
N ASP A 48 36.98 -3.18 3.42
CA ASP A 48 36.91 -3.92 2.14
C ASP A 48 35.63 -3.70 1.30
N GLY A 49 34.89 -2.61 1.53
CA GLY A 49 33.76 -2.22 0.69
C GLY A 49 33.74 -0.72 0.48
N GLN A 50 33.38 -0.26 -0.72
CA GLN A 50 33.20 1.16 -1.05
C GLN A 50 32.17 1.81 -0.12
N ASP A 51 32.60 2.33 1.02
CA ASP A 51 31.75 3.16 1.88
C ASP A 51 31.44 4.46 1.15
N SER A 52 30.20 4.54 0.66
CA SER A 52 29.66 5.75 0.05
C SER A 52 29.49 6.80 1.16
N PRO A 53 30.24 7.93 1.13
CA PRO A 53 30.09 8.97 2.16
C PRO A 53 28.69 9.57 2.18
N LEU A 54 27.95 9.46 1.06
CA LEU A 54 26.55 9.86 0.94
C LEU A 54 25.61 8.95 1.74
N VAL A 55 25.89 7.64 1.77
CA VAL A 55 25.09 6.68 2.56
C VAL A 55 25.29 6.94 4.05
N GLU A 56 26.54 7.11 4.49
CA GLU A 56 26.84 7.48 5.89
C GLU A 56 26.16 8.80 6.28
N GLN A 57 26.20 9.81 5.40
CA GLN A 57 25.56 11.10 5.65
C GLN A 57 24.04 10.98 5.70
N PHE A 58 23.45 10.17 4.82
CA PHE A 58 22.02 9.90 4.84
C PHE A 58 21.60 9.20 6.14
N ILE A 59 22.31 8.14 6.55
CA ILE A 59 22.03 7.41 7.78
C ILE A 59 22.19 8.33 8.99
N ALA A 60 23.26 9.13 9.07
CA ALA A 60 23.48 10.06 10.19
C ALA A 60 22.35 11.11 10.30
N ARG A 61 21.94 11.68 9.17
CA ARG A 61 20.85 12.66 9.10
C ARG A 61 19.49 12.08 9.46
N LYS A 62 19.28 10.78 9.24
CA LYS A 62 18.02 10.06 9.44
C LYS A 62 18.03 9.12 10.62
N ALA A 63 19.06 9.15 11.46
CA ALA A 63 19.25 8.22 12.56
C ALA A 63 18.11 8.27 13.59
N ASP A 64 17.54 9.45 13.82
CA ASP A 64 16.34 9.66 14.64
C ASP A 64 15.17 8.79 14.20
N ILE A 65 15.02 8.62 12.90
CA ILE A 65 13.93 7.88 12.29
C ILE A 65 14.34 6.41 12.14
N LEU A 66 15.49 6.12 11.51
CA LEU A 66 15.99 4.75 11.24
C LEU A 66 16.16 3.89 12.50
N PHE A 67 16.59 4.49 13.60
CA PHE A 67 16.81 3.79 14.86
C PHE A 67 15.69 4.06 15.86
N CYS A 68 14.51 4.49 15.41
CA CYS A 68 13.36 4.65 16.30
C CYS A 68 12.86 3.28 16.76
N PRO A 69 12.75 3.01 18.07
CA PRO A 69 12.28 1.71 18.57
C PRO A 69 10.82 1.42 18.22
N ALA A 70 10.03 2.45 17.88
CA ALA A 70 8.65 2.33 17.43
C ALA A 70 8.53 1.84 15.97
N TRP A 71 9.63 1.79 15.21
CA TRP A 71 9.58 1.40 13.80
C TRP A 71 9.63 -0.12 13.56
N LYS A 72 9.17 -0.91 14.54
CA LYS A 72 8.85 -2.31 14.31
C LYS A 72 7.61 -2.39 13.42
N THR A 73 7.78 -2.12 12.13
CA THR A 73 6.80 -2.47 11.09
C THR A 73 6.68 -3.97 10.87
N THR A 74 7.46 -4.79 11.57
CA THR A 74 7.49 -6.24 11.35
C THR A 74 7.93 -6.97 12.61
N THR A 75 6.98 -7.29 13.48
CA THR A 75 6.93 -8.57 14.20
C THR A 75 5.48 -8.78 14.58
N HIS A 76 4.84 -9.67 13.82
CA HIS A 76 3.54 -10.26 14.09
C HIS A 76 3.34 -10.51 15.59
N GLN A 77 2.35 -9.84 16.19
CA GLN A 77 1.36 -10.60 16.91
C GLN A 77 0.25 -10.82 15.91
N GLU A 78 0.33 -11.93 15.17
CA GLU A 78 -0.88 -12.62 14.72
C GLU A 78 -1.58 -13.13 15.98
N GLU A 79 -2.08 -12.19 16.78
CA GLU A 79 -3.34 -12.43 17.45
C GLU A 79 -4.36 -12.12 16.34
N GLU A 80 -4.49 -13.06 15.40
CA GLU A 80 -5.77 -13.23 14.71
C GLU A 80 -6.77 -13.56 15.82
N HIS A 81 -7.22 -12.53 16.54
CA HIS A 81 -8.50 -12.58 17.24
C HIS A 81 -9.56 -12.66 16.13
N GLU A 82 -9.69 -13.83 15.52
CA GLU A 82 -10.99 -14.33 15.10
C GLU A 82 -11.72 -14.85 16.35
N GLU A 83 -11.82 -14.00 17.38
CA GLU A 83 -12.76 -14.14 18.48
C GLU A 83 -13.91 -13.17 18.19
N ASP A 84 -14.87 -13.68 17.42
CA ASP A 84 -16.26 -13.78 17.85
C ASP A 84 -17.13 -13.94 16.60
N ASP A 85 -17.82 -15.08 16.53
CA ASP A 85 -18.91 -15.40 15.58
C ASP A 85 -20.06 -14.37 15.58
N ASP A 86 -19.98 -13.29 16.37
CA ASP A 86 -20.95 -12.20 16.47
C ASP A 86 -20.34 -10.79 16.22
N ALA A 87 -19.04 -10.67 15.91
CA ALA A 87 -18.40 -9.40 15.60
C ALA A 87 -18.72 -8.96 14.16
N ALA A 88 -19.80 -8.16 14.03
CA ALA A 88 -20.25 -7.45 12.84
C ALA A 88 -19.19 -7.35 11.72
N GLU A 89 -19.44 -7.98 10.56
CA GLU A 89 -18.55 -8.02 9.39
C GLU A 89 -17.71 -6.74 9.23
N LEU A 90 -16.50 -6.71 9.79
CA LEU A 90 -15.70 -5.48 9.83
C LEU A 90 -15.16 -5.11 8.45
N TYR A 91 -15.00 -6.12 7.59
CA TYR A 91 -14.58 -6.03 6.21
C TYR A 91 -15.33 -7.04 5.34
N ALA A 92 -15.31 -6.84 4.02
CA ALA A 92 -15.97 -7.75 3.09
C ALA A 92 -15.19 -9.06 2.93
N ILE A 93 -15.77 -10.18 3.38
CA ILE A 93 -15.23 -11.52 3.13
C ILE A 93 -15.63 -11.97 1.73
N MET A 94 -14.71 -11.87 0.77
CA MET A 94 -14.96 -12.27 -0.61
C MET A 94 -14.65 -13.75 -0.85
N PRO A 95 -15.37 -14.43 -1.75
CA PRO A 95 -14.88 -15.69 -2.30
C PRO A 95 -13.55 -15.47 -3.04
N PRO A 96 -12.73 -16.52 -3.20
CA PRO A 96 -11.44 -16.43 -3.87
C PRO A 96 -11.58 -15.81 -5.27
N VAL A 97 -10.69 -14.86 -5.58
CA VAL A 97 -10.74 -14.12 -6.85
C VAL A 97 -10.59 -15.05 -8.06
N GLU A 98 -9.91 -16.20 -7.87
CA GLU A 98 -9.75 -17.26 -8.87
C GLU A 98 -11.08 -17.76 -9.44
N LEU A 99 -12.20 -17.69 -8.70
CA LEU A 99 -13.53 -18.07 -9.18
C LEU A 99 -14.03 -17.15 -10.31
N PHE A 100 -13.66 -15.86 -10.28
CA PHE A 100 -14.06 -14.87 -11.28
C PHE A 100 -13.03 -14.73 -12.39
N MET A 101 -11.90 -15.43 -12.26
CA MET A 101 -10.87 -15.49 -13.27
C MET A 101 -11.05 -16.77 -14.08
N GLU A 102 -10.91 -16.69 -15.41
CA GLU A 102 -10.97 -17.87 -16.29
C GLU A 102 -9.64 -18.66 -16.23
N VAL A 103 -9.21 -19.07 -15.04
CA VAL A 103 -7.97 -19.85 -14.85
C VAL A 103 -8.23 -21.32 -15.16
N SER A 104 -7.34 -21.93 -15.94
CA SER A 104 -7.45 -23.33 -16.31
C SER A 104 -7.39 -24.27 -15.09
N TYR A 105 -8.04 -25.43 -15.19
CA TYR A 105 -8.05 -26.45 -14.14
C TYR A 105 -6.63 -26.89 -13.73
N GLU A 106 -5.76 -27.11 -14.73
CA GLU A 106 -4.40 -27.62 -14.52
C GLU A 106 -3.53 -26.60 -13.76
N GLU A 107 -3.66 -25.31 -14.10
CA GLU A 107 -2.94 -24.24 -13.42
C GLU A 107 -3.41 -24.06 -11.97
N ARG A 108 -4.74 -24.07 -11.73
CA ARG A 108 -5.29 -23.99 -10.37
C ARG A 108 -4.79 -25.14 -9.49
N ARG A 109 -4.78 -26.36 -10.04
CA ARG A 109 -4.26 -27.55 -9.35
C ARG A 109 -2.77 -27.41 -9.02
N ALA A 110 -1.96 -26.98 -9.98
CA ALA A 110 -0.53 -26.79 -9.77
C ALA A 110 -0.22 -25.68 -8.74
N MET A 111 -0.98 -24.58 -8.76
CA MET A 111 -0.85 -23.49 -7.78
C MET A 111 -1.23 -23.94 -6.37
N LEU A 112 -2.26 -24.78 -6.23
CA LEU A 112 -2.63 -25.33 -4.93
C LEU A 112 -1.49 -26.16 -4.32
N TYR A 113 -0.90 -27.10 -5.05
CA TYR A 113 0.22 -27.90 -4.53
C TYR A 113 1.49 -27.10 -4.28
N ARG A 114 1.67 -25.97 -4.98
CA ARG A 114 2.78 -25.04 -4.75
C ARG A 114 2.61 -24.30 -3.42
N ASP A 115 1.41 -23.80 -3.17
CA ASP A 115 1.12 -22.86 -2.08
C ASP A 115 0.68 -23.56 -0.78
N LEU A 116 0.22 -24.82 -0.85
CA LEU A 116 -0.14 -25.60 0.32
C LEU A 116 1.11 -25.96 1.13
N GLU A 117 1.08 -25.64 2.41
CA GLU A 117 2.15 -25.91 3.37
C GLU A 117 1.67 -26.82 4.51
N LYS A 118 2.64 -27.33 5.28
CA LYS A 118 2.33 -28.17 6.45
C LYS A 118 1.80 -27.29 7.58
N GLY A 119 0.69 -27.69 8.18
CA GLY A 119 0.00 -26.94 9.22
C GLY A 119 -1.18 -26.10 8.72
N ASP A 120 -1.37 -26.00 7.41
CA ASP A 120 -2.57 -25.37 6.83
C ASP A 120 -3.83 -26.16 7.15
N ILE A 121 -4.98 -25.50 7.17
CA ILE A 121 -6.26 -26.12 7.47
C ILE A 121 -7.04 -26.36 6.17
N LEU A 122 -7.55 -27.57 6.03
CA LEU A 122 -8.41 -28.01 4.94
C LEU A 122 -9.78 -28.40 5.47
N VAL A 123 -10.81 -28.02 4.72
CA VAL A 123 -12.18 -28.47 4.93
C VAL A 123 -12.57 -29.38 3.78
N GLY A 124 -13.07 -30.56 4.11
CA GLY A 124 -13.45 -31.57 3.13
C GLY A 124 -14.62 -32.43 3.57
N ARG A 125 -15.22 -33.14 2.63
CA ARG A 125 -16.32 -34.07 2.85
C ARG A 125 -15.83 -35.51 2.84
N ILE A 126 -16.25 -36.33 3.79
CA ILE A 126 -15.88 -37.77 3.82
C ILE A 126 -16.53 -38.51 2.65
N ASN A 127 -15.71 -39.10 1.80
CA ASN A 127 -16.17 -39.96 0.70
C ASN A 127 -16.30 -41.41 1.13
N ASN A 128 -15.24 -41.95 1.75
CA ASN A 128 -15.13 -43.37 2.03
C ASN A 128 -14.31 -43.61 3.30
N ILE A 129 -14.83 -44.46 4.17
CA ILE A 129 -14.20 -44.85 5.43
C ILE A 129 -13.69 -46.29 5.27
N ARG A 130 -12.40 -46.50 5.56
CA ARG A 130 -11.73 -47.81 5.53
C ARG A 130 -11.09 -48.09 6.89
N GLU A 131 -10.66 -49.33 7.10
CA GLU A 131 -10.03 -49.78 8.36
C GLU A 131 -8.76 -48.99 8.73
N TYR A 132 -8.02 -48.46 7.75
CA TYR A 132 -6.78 -47.72 7.98
C TYR A 132 -6.94 -46.19 8.03
N GLY A 133 -8.17 -45.70 7.85
CA GLY A 133 -8.46 -44.27 7.74
C GLY A 133 -9.58 -43.95 6.74
N PHE A 134 -9.84 -42.66 6.53
CA PHE A 134 -10.88 -42.21 5.61
C PHE A 134 -10.33 -41.26 4.54
N PHE A 135 -11.01 -41.25 3.40
CA PHE A 135 -10.73 -40.35 2.28
C PHE A 135 -11.71 -39.19 2.28
N LEU A 136 -11.18 -37.98 2.11
CA LEU A 136 -11.91 -36.72 2.02
C LEU A 136 -11.85 -36.18 0.59
N THR A 137 -12.96 -35.67 0.06
CA THR A 137 -12.92 -34.68 -1.04
C THR A 137 -12.69 -33.31 -0.44
N LEU A 138 -11.67 -32.60 -0.90
CA LEU A 138 -11.39 -31.24 -0.45
C LEU A 138 -12.39 -30.26 -1.05
N LEU A 139 -12.94 -29.37 -0.22
CA LEU A 139 -13.90 -28.35 -0.63
C LEU A 139 -13.23 -26.98 -0.64
N CYS A 140 -12.61 -26.60 0.47
CA CYS A 140 -11.92 -25.33 0.62
C CYS A 140 -10.77 -25.40 1.62
N THR A 141 -9.90 -24.41 1.55
CA THR A 141 -8.86 -24.14 2.56
C THR A 141 -9.43 -23.17 3.59
N ALA A 142 -9.17 -23.42 4.87
CA ALA A 142 -9.74 -22.69 6.00
C ALA A 142 -8.64 -22.24 6.97
N GLY A 143 -7.63 -21.53 6.44
CA GLY A 143 -6.50 -20.98 7.20
C GLY A 143 -5.44 -20.47 6.23
N GLY A 144 -4.81 -19.33 6.53
CA GLY A 144 -3.83 -18.69 5.63
C GLY A 144 -4.47 -18.28 4.29
N LEU A 145 -4.03 -18.92 3.20
CA LEU A 145 -4.53 -18.66 1.84
C LEU A 145 -5.92 -19.28 1.63
N LYS A 146 -6.94 -18.46 1.47
CA LYS A 146 -8.32 -18.89 1.20
C LYS A 146 -8.52 -19.22 -0.28
N ARG A 147 -8.83 -20.49 -0.56
CA ARG A 147 -9.08 -21.07 -1.88
C ARG A 147 -10.22 -22.07 -1.84
N ASP A 148 -10.95 -22.13 -2.95
CA ASP A 148 -12.00 -23.10 -3.20
C ASP A 148 -11.50 -24.14 -4.20
N VAL A 149 -11.63 -25.40 -3.80
CA VAL A 149 -10.99 -26.57 -4.41
C VAL A 149 -12.03 -27.63 -4.80
N GLU A 150 -13.32 -27.38 -4.55
CA GLU A 150 -14.41 -28.33 -4.85
C GLU A 150 -14.40 -28.78 -6.32
N ASP A 151 -14.23 -27.87 -7.27
CA ASP A 151 -14.11 -28.19 -8.70
C ASP A 151 -12.95 -29.13 -9.05
N LEU A 152 -11.91 -29.16 -8.21
CA LEU A 152 -10.69 -29.92 -8.47
C LEU A 152 -10.81 -31.40 -8.08
N GLU A 153 -11.87 -31.78 -7.35
CA GLU A 153 -12.13 -33.14 -6.86
C GLU A 153 -10.91 -33.78 -6.19
N LEU A 154 -10.14 -32.99 -5.44
CA LEU A 154 -8.92 -33.48 -4.80
C LEU A 154 -9.25 -34.40 -3.62
N SER A 155 -8.50 -35.50 -3.54
CA SER A 155 -8.63 -36.46 -2.45
C SER A 155 -7.50 -36.30 -1.42
N ALA A 156 -7.88 -36.26 -0.14
CA ALA A 156 -6.95 -36.30 0.97
C ALA A 156 -7.16 -37.55 1.82
N LEU A 157 -6.08 -38.09 2.38
CA LEU A 157 -6.10 -39.27 3.24
C LEU A 157 -5.86 -38.86 4.69
N CYS A 158 -6.79 -39.23 5.57
CA CYS A 158 -6.58 -39.18 7.02
C CYS A 158 -6.27 -40.59 7.52
N HIS A 159 -5.08 -40.80 8.07
CA HIS A 159 -4.71 -42.08 8.69
C HIS A 159 -5.32 -42.22 10.09
N ILE A 160 -5.69 -43.44 10.49
CA ILE A 160 -6.28 -43.70 11.82
C ILE A 160 -5.42 -43.22 13.00
N ARG A 161 -4.09 -43.18 12.83
CA ARG A 161 -3.14 -42.68 13.84
C ARG A 161 -3.26 -41.18 14.10
N GLU A 162 -3.80 -40.44 13.12
CA GLU A 162 -3.92 -38.99 13.13
C GLU A 162 -5.28 -38.53 13.66
N ILE A 163 -6.15 -39.47 14.04
CA ILE A 163 -7.44 -39.20 14.64
C ILE A 163 -7.25 -39.20 16.16
N PRO A 164 -7.64 -38.14 16.88
CA PRO A 164 -7.57 -38.14 18.34
C PRO A 164 -8.53 -39.21 18.90
N SER A 165 -7.98 -40.18 19.64
CA SER A 165 -8.78 -41.19 20.33
C SER A 165 -9.32 -40.61 21.64
N THR A 166 -10.64 -40.44 21.73
CA THR A 166 -11.34 -39.88 22.91
C THR A 166 -11.47 -40.87 24.08
N GLY A 167 -11.12 -42.15 23.90
CA GLY A 167 -11.15 -43.17 24.96
C GLY A 167 -10.27 -44.39 24.64
N SER A 168 -9.98 -45.20 25.66
CA SER A 168 -9.07 -46.35 25.56
C SER A 168 -9.66 -47.60 24.88
N HIS A 169 -10.95 -47.61 24.54
CA HIS A 169 -11.65 -48.79 24.01
C HIS A 169 -12.69 -48.55 22.90
N ASP A 170 -12.85 -47.33 22.38
CA ASP A 170 -13.72 -47.07 21.22
C ASP A 170 -12.89 -46.94 19.93
N ASP A 171 -13.39 -47.52 18.84
CA ASP A 171 -12.79 -47.37 17.51
C ASP A 171 -12.92 -45.89 17.07
N PRO A 172 -11.82 -45.15 16.87
CA PRO A 172 -11.88 -43.73 16.51
C PRO A 172 -12.68 -43.44 15.24
N LEU A 173 -12.86 -44.44 14.37
CA LEU A 173 -13.60 -44.32 13.12
C LEU A 173 -15.12 -44.34 13.29
N SER A 174 -15.66 -44.81 14.42
CA SER A 174 -17.12 -44.92 14.62
C SER A 174 -17.83 -43.57 14.74
N TYR A 175 -17.08 -42.50 15.03
CA TYR A 175 -17.60 -41.13 15.16
C TYR A 175 -17.89 -40.44 13.82
N PHE A 176 -17.42 -41.02 12.71
CA PHE A 176 -17.47 -40.39 11.40
C PHE A 176 -18.42 -41.17 10.47
N GLN A 177 -19.23 -40.44 9.72
CA GLN A 177 -20.10 -41.01 8.69
C GLN A 177 -19.72 -40.49 7.31
N THR A 178 -19.96 -41.33 6.29
CA THR A 178 -19.81 -40.90 4.90
C THR A 178 -20.73 -39.72 4.63
N GLY A 179 -20.14 -38.61 4.18
CA GLY A 179 -20.85 -37.37 3.91
C GLY A 179 -20.66 -36.27 4.95
N ASP A 180 -20.05 -36.56 6.10
CA ASP A 180 -19.73 -35.54 7.11
C ASP A 180 -18.67 -34.55 6.58
N PHE A 181 -18.77 -33.29 7.03
CA PHE A 181 -17.76 -32.27 6.76
C PHE A 181 -16.73 -32.27 7.88
N ILE A 182 -15.45 -32.31 7.51
CA ILE A 182 -14.33 -32.35 8.43
C ILE A 182 -13.41 -31.17 8.18
N ARG A 183 -12.98 -30.52 9.26
CA ARG A 183 -11.87 -29.57 9.30
C ARG A 183 -10.63 -30.29 9.84
N ALA A 184 -9.59 -30.39 9.02
CA ALA A 184 -8.35 -31.12 9.32
C ALA A 184 -7.12 -30.29 8.95
N ALA A 185 -6.01 -30.51 9.65
CA ALA A 185 -4.73 -29.88 9.36
C ALA A 185 -3.91 -30.70 8.35
N VAL A 186 -3.11 -30.04 7.52
CA VAL A 186 -2.22 -30.69 6.56
C VAL A 186 -0.96 -31.18 7.26
N LYS A 187 -0.73 -32.50 7.24
CA LYS A 187 0.45 -33.11 7.85
C LYS A 187 1.60 -33.25 6.87
N ASP A 188 1.31 -33.82 5.70
CA ASP A 188 2.31 -34.07 4.68
C ASP A 188 1.72 -33.97 3.28
N ILE A 189 2.53 -33.47 2.34
CA ILE A 189 2.13 -33.20 0.96
C ILE A 189 3.18 -33.83 0.05
N ASP A 190 2.78 -34.86 -0.67
CA ASP A 190 3.61 -35.42 -1.75
C ASP A 190 3.25 -34.70 -3.05
N ARG A 191 4.10 -33.73 -3.43
CA ARG A 191 3.93 -32.93 -4.65
C ARG A 191 4.20 -33.73 -5.93
N TYR A 192 4.89 -34.86 -5.87
CA TYR A 192 5.17 -35.68 -7.04
C TYR A 192 4.03 -36.67 -7.33
N GLN A 193 3.45 -37.26 -6.27
CA GLN A 193 2.32 -38.17 -6.39
C GLN A 193 0.95 -37.48 -6.25
N GLU A 194 0.95 -36.16 -6.01
CA GLU A 194 -0.25 -35.36 -5.76
C GLU A 194 -1.13 -35.98 -4.66
N LYS A 195 -0.50 -36.34 -3.54
CA LYS A 195 -1.17 -36.94 -2.38
C LYS A 195 -1.08 -36.00 -1.18
N ILE A 196 -2.24 -35.73 -0.59
CA ILE A 196 -2.35 -34.89 0.61
C ILE A 196 -2.71 -35.80 1.79
N THR A 197 -1.90 -35.74 2.84
CA THR A 197 -2.15 -36.43 4.10
C THR A 197 -2.59 -35.42 5.15
N VAL A 198 -3.74 -35.64 5.75
CA VAL A 198 -4.31 -34.75 6.77
C VAL A 198 -4.33 -35.40 8.15
N SER A 199 -4.39 -34.57 9.17
CA SER A 199 -4.42 -34.96 10.58
C SER A 199 -5.49 -34.17 11.33
N LEU A 200 -6.14 -34.83 12.29
CA LEU A 200 -7.10 -34.22 13.22
C LEU A 200 -6.46 -33.91 14.58
N GLN A 201 -5.14 -34.10 14.73
CA GLN A 201 -4.43 -33.73 15.94
C GLN A 201 -4.14 -32.23 15.97
N GLN A 202 -4.51 -31.59 17.07
CA GLN A 202 -4.27 -30.15 17.29
C GLN A 202 -2.78 -29.78 17.20
N ALA A 203 -1.88 -30.72 17.53
CA ALA A 203 -0.43 -30.53 17.44
C ALA A 203 0.11 -30.41 15.99
N SER A 204 -0.71 -30.74 14.99
CA SER A 204 -0.34 -30.60 13.57
C SER A 204 -0.63 -29.21 13.02
N LEU A 205 -1.27 -28.33 13.79
CA LEU A 205 -1.56 -26.94 13.39
C LEU A 205 -0.31 -26.06 13.48
N SER A 206 -0.27 -25.03 12.66
CA SER A 206 0.70 -23.94 12.82
C SER A 206 0.41 -23.16 14.12
N HIS A 207 1.45 -22.56 14.70
CA HIS A 207 1.35 -21.82 15.97
C HIS A 207 0.31 -20.69 15.98
N ASN A 208 -0.03 -20.17 14.80
CA ASN A 208 -0.96 -19.06 14.65
C ASN A 208 -2.42 -19.53 14.63
N LEU A 209 -2.67 -20.83 14.42
CA LEU A 209 -4.00 -21.43 14.25
C LEU A 209 -4.39 -22.39 15.38
N GLU A 210 -3.65 -22.42 16.50
CA GLU A 210 -3.87 -23.36 17.61
C GLU A 210 -5.28 -23.26 18.24
N HIS A 211 -5.92 -22.09 18.12
CA HIS A 211 -7.26 -21.80 18.65
C HIS A 211 -8.40 -22.48 17.87
N ILE A 212 -8.16 -22.92 16.62
CA ILE A 212 -9.19 -23.50 15.76
C ILE A 212 -9.38 -24.98 16.06
N LYS A 213 -10.58 -25.37 16.51
CA LYS A 213 -10.91 -26.78 16.78
C LYS A 213 -10.95 -27.61 15.49
N LEU A 214 -10.18 -28.70 15.46
CA LEU A 214 -10.23 -29.72 14.41
C LEU A 214 -11.31 -30.75 14.70
N GLY A 215 -11.94 -31.29 13.64
CA GLY A 215 -12.98 -32.32 13.78
C GLY A 215 -14.13 -32.16 12.78
N VAL A 216 -15.27 -32.75 13.12
CA VAL A 216 -16.51 -32.63 12.33
C VAL A 216 -17.08 -31.23 12.51
N VAL A 217 -17.44 -30.58 11.40
CA VAL A 217 -17.98 -29.23 11.36
C VAL A 217 -19.39 -29.29 10.76
N PRO A 218 -20.41 -28.67 11.37
CA PRO A 218 -21.74 -28.57 10.77
C PRO A 218 -21.71 -27.66 9.54
N ARG A 219 -22.70 -27.81 8.66
CA ARG A 219 -22.77 -27.02 7.41
C ARG A 219 -22.84 -25.50 7.66
N GLU A 220 -23.40 -25.09 8.79
CA GLU A 220 -23.55 -23.68 9.18
C GLU A 220 -22.23 -23.03 9.60
N GLU A 221 -21.27 -23.82 10.11
CA GLU A 221 -19.93 -23.37 10.53
C GLU A 221 -18.87 -23.53 9.42
N LEU A 222 -19.31 -23.77 8.18
CA LEU A 222 -18.42 -23.75 7.03
C LEU A 222 -17.92 -22.33 6.78
N PRO A 223 -16.68 -22.16 6.26
CA PRO A 223 -16.14 -20.84 6.03
C PRO A 223 -17.04 -19.97 5.15
N ILE A 224 -17.25 -18.71 5.56
CA ILE A 224 -18.16 -17.77 4.89
C ILE A 224 -17.77 -17.57 3.41
N HIS A 225 -16.47 -17.57 3.10
CA HIS A 225 -15.98 -17.45 1.72
C HIS A 225 -16.44 -18.60 0.83
N TYR A 226 -16.48 -19.82 1.37
CA TYR A 226 -16.94 -21.02 0.64
C TYR A 226 -18.45 -21.00 0.42
N SER A 227 -19.24 -20.62 1.42
CA SER A 227 -20.70 -20.47 1.24
C SER A 227 -21.04 -19.46 0.14
N ARG A 228 -20.26 -18.37 0.05
CA ARG A 228 -20.42 -17.34 -1.00
C ARG A 228 -19.98 -17.81 -2.38
N SER A 229 -18.93 -18.63 -2.48
CA SER A 229 -18.51 -19.15 -3.78
C SER A 229 -19.49 -20.19 -4.33
N VAL A 230 -20.10 -21.01 -3.48
CA VAL A 230 -21.18 -21.93 -3.90
C VAL A 230 -22.36 -21.14 -4.47
N CYS A 231 -22.74 -20.02 -3.86
CA CYS A 231 -23.78 -19.13 -4.41
C CYS A 231 -23.36 -18.51 -5.76
N ALA A 232 -22.13 -17.99 -5.84
CA ALA A 232 -21.61 -17.38 -7.05
C ALA A 232 -21.46 -18.37 -8.22
N ALA A 233 -21.14 -19.63 -7.92
CA ALA A 233 -21.06 -20.71 -8.91
C ALA A 233 -22.45 -21.16 -9.40
N ALA A 234 -23.48 -21.07 -8.56
CA ALA A 234 -24.85 -21.42 -8.92
C ALA A 234 -25.52 -20.36 -9.81
N ASP A 235 -25.24 -19.08 -9.55
CA ASP A 235 -25.91 -17.95 -10.21
C ASP A 235 -24.96 -17.17 -11.13
N SER A 236 -25.07 -17.37 -12.45
CA SER A 236 -24.27 -16.66 -13.47
C SER A 236 -24.46 -15.14 -13.54
N THR A 237 -25.39 -14.58 -12.77
CA THR A 237 -25.63 -13.13 -12.67
C THR A 237 -24.90 -12.47 -11.52
N GLU A 238 -24.20 -13.26 -10.69
CA GLU A 238 -23.39 -12.76 -9.59
C GLU A 238 -21.98 -12.43 -10.09
N THR A 239 -21.74 -11.15 -10.35
CA THR A 239 -20.40 -10.65 -10.63
C THR A 239 -19.66 -10.36 -9.32
N TYR A 240 -18.32 -10.35 -9.37
CA TYR A 240 -17.47 -9.98 -8.24
C TYR A 240 -17.92 -8.67 -7.57
N GLU A 241 -18.22 -7.63 -8.37
CA GLU A 241 -18.68 -6.34 -7.84
C GLU A 241 -20.02 -6.42 -7.12
N ARG A 242 -20.92 -7.30 -7.59
CA ARG A 242 -22.25 -7.44 -7.01
C ARG A 242 -22.18 -8.11 -5.64
N ILE A 243 -21.34 -9.13 -5.52
CA ILE A 243 -21.05 -9.80 -4.24
C ILE A 243 -20.34 -8.83 -3.29
N LEU A 244 -19.37 -8.06 -3.78
CA LEU A 244 -18.68 -7.06 -2.97
C LEU A 244 -19.66 -6.01 -2.43
N LYS A 245 -20.55 -5.50 -3.27
CA LYS A 245 -21.59 -4.54 -2.89
C LYS A 245 -22.72 -5.17 -2.06
N SER A 246 -22.90 -6.48 -2.01
CA SER A 246 -23.89 -7.09 -1.13
C SER A 246 -23.35 -7.32 0.29
N CYS A 247 -22.03 -7.37 0.46
CA CYS A 247 -21.39 -7.55 1.76
C CYS A 247 -21.65 -6.37 2.70
N HIS A 248 -21.98 -6.63 3.96
CA HIS A 248 -22.17 -5.59 4.95
C HIS A 248 -20.84 -4.93 5.32
N GLY A 249 -19.77 -5.71 5.41
CA GLY A 249 -18.44 -5.19 5.69
C GLY A 249 -17.86 -4.26 4.63
N TYR A 250 -18.36 -4.28 3.38
CA TYR A 250 -17.97 -3.31 2.36
C TYR A 250 -18.50 -1.90 2.64
N HIS A 251 -19.68 -1.81 3.24
CA HIS A 251 -20.34 -0.55 3.57
C HIS A 251 -19.96 0.00 4.93
N ASN A 252 -19.12 -0.71 5.68
CA ASN A 252 -18.73 -0.29 7.00
C ASN A 252 -17.84 0.96 6.92
N PRO A 253 -18.23 2.11 7.49
CA PRO A 253 -17.42 3.33 7.46
C PRO A 253 -16.08 3.18 8.22
N SER A 254 -15.96 2.23 9.15
CA SER A 254 -14.70 1.96 9.86
C SER A 254 -13.80 0.95 9.16
N VAL A 255 -14.21 0.38 8.01
CA VAL A 255 -13.45 -0.67 7.30
C VAL A 255 -12.02 -0.23 7.00
N VAL A 256 -11.84 1.02 6.56
CA VAL A 256 -10.52 1.54 6.20
C VAL A 256 -9.63 1.62 7.43
N ALA A 257 -10.13 2.12 8.56
CA ALA A 257 -9.37 2.21 9.80
C ALA A 257 -8.98 0.81 10.32
N TYR A 258 -9.90 -0.15 10.28
CA TYR A 258 -9.65 -1.53 10.68
C TYR A 258 -8.62 -2.23 9.78
N LEU A 259 -8.73 -2.08 8.45
CA LEU A 259 -7.77 -2.66 7.51
C LEU A 259 -6.38 -2.02 7.65
N LEU A 260 -6.32 -0.70 7.88
CA LEU A 260 -5.08 0.01 8.15
C LEU A 260 -4.40 -0.54 9.42
N GLU A 261 -5.16 -0.76 10.48
CA GLU A 261 -4.68 -1.42 11.70
C GLU A 261 -4.17 -2.84 11.43
N LYS A 262 -4.93 -3.66 10.70
CA LYS A 262 -4.56 -5.04 10.35
C LYS A 262 -3.26 -5.11 9.53
N VAL A 263 -3.03 -4.15 8.62
CA VAL A 263 -1.81 -4.08 7.80
C VAL A 263 -0.66 -3.36 8.55
N GLY A 264 -0.90 -2.85 9.76
CA GLY A 264 0.09 -2.10 10.55
C GLY A 264 0.40 -0.71 9.99
N VAL A 265 -0.49 -0.16 9.15
CA VAL A 265 -0.37 1.19 8.60
C VAL A 265 -1.11 2.15 9.52
N SER A 266 -0.37 2.94 10.30
CA SER A 266 -0.99 3.96 11.15
C SER A 266 -0.97 5.33 10.46
N ASP A 267 -2.13 5.99 10.41
CA ASP A 267 -2.22 7.42 10.05
C ASP A 267 -1.47 8.30 11.07
N THR A 268 -1.33 7.82 12.31
CA THR A 268 -0.64 8.56 13.36
C THR A 268 0.87 8.50 13.28
N HIS A 269 1.41 7.45 12.67
CA HIS A 269 2.84 7.20 12.49
C HIS A 269 3.04 6.57 11.11
N PRO A 270 2.95 7.35 10.03
CA PRO A 270 3.07 6.80 8.70
C PRO A 270 4.48 6.20 8.54
N PRO A 271 4.62 5.04 7.87
CA PRO A 271 5.89 4.32 7.73
C PRO A 271 6.88 5.02 6.76
N SER A 272 6.82 6.34 6.65
CA SER A 272 7.65 7.14 5.74
C SER A 272 8.97 7.57 6.39
N MET A 273 10.06 7.40 5.64
CA MET A 273 11.39 7.95 5.96
C MET A 273 11.49 9.47 5.74
N MET A 274 10.46 10.08 5.16
CA MET A 274 10.41 11.51 4.88
C MET A 274 9.73 12.27 6.03
N ARG A 275 10.49 13.11 6.75
CA ARG A 275 10.00 13.93 7.87
C ARG A 275 8.75 14.73 7.51
N GLY A 276 8.71 15.32 6.31
CA GLY A 276 7.56 16.08 5.84
C GLY A 276 6.28 15.25 5.70
N LEU A 277 6.40 13.93 5.54
CA LEU A 277 5.27 13.01 5.45
C LEU A 277 4.92 12.33 6.77
N GLN A 278 5.68 12.56 7.84
CA GLN A 278 5.36 12.10 9.20
C GLN A 278 4.43 13.07 9.96
N ILE A 279 4.07 14.19 9.34
CA ILE A 279 3.24 15.23 9.94
C ILE A 279 1.77 14.85 9.78
N LYS A 280 1.00 14.87 10.89
CA LYS A 280 -0.43 14.56 10.90
C LYS A 280 -1.30 15.66 10.29
N LEU A 281 -0.86 16.91 10.37
CA LEU A 281 -1.59 18.10 9.96
C LEU A 281 -0.80 18.83 8.88
N PHE A 282 -1.01 18.42 7.64
CA PHE A 282 -0.53 19.20 6.49
C PHE A 282 -1.28 20.52 6.45
N GLN A 283 -0.53 21.62 6.31
CA GLN A 283 -1.15 22.92 6.06
C GLN A 283 -1.74 22.91 4.65
N GLU A 284 -2.79 23.71 4.40
CA GLU A 284 -3.36 23.84 3.05
C GLU A 284 -2.30 24.28 2.02
N GLU A 285 -1.26 24.98 2.46
CA GLU A 285 -0.12 25.37 1.64
C GLU A 285 0.72 24.20 1.12
N ASP A 286 0.74 23.09 1.85
CA ASP A 286 1.47 21.86 1.51
C ASP A 286 0.64 20.93 0.60
N PHE A 287 -0.63 21.26 0.35
CA PHE A 287 -1.45 20.49 -0.56
C PHE A 287 -0.97 20.62 -2.00
N ALA A 288 -1.15 19.54 -2.77
CA ALA A 288 -0.74 19.48 -4.16
C ALA A 288 -1.30 20.63 -5.01
N SER A 289 -2.53 21.08 -4.71
CA SER A 289 -3.17 22.22 -5.38
C SER A 289 -2.43 23.54 -5.13
N ALA A 290 -2.11 23.85 -3.87
CA ALA A 290 -1.41 25.06 -3.47
C ALA A 290 0.04 25.09 -3.98
N ILE A 291 0.75 23.96 -3.84
CA ILE A 291 2.12 23.80 -4.37
C ILE A 291 2.14 24.00 -5.89
N ARG A 292 1.24 23.35 -6.63
CA ARG A 292 1.14 23.51 -8.09
C ARG A 292 0.86 24.97 -8.47
N LYS A 293 -0.02 25.67 -7.76
CA LYS A 293 -0.30 27.09 -8.01
C LYS A 293 0.96 27.96 -7.85
N LYS A 294 1.72 27.76 -6.76
CA LYS A 294 3.01 28.46 -6.54
C LYS A 294 4.03 28.14 -7.65
N GLN A 295 4.12 26.87 -8.06
CA GLN A 295 5.01 26.43 -9.14
C GLN A 295 4.64 27.02 -10.49
N SER A 296 3.37 26.94 -10.89
CA SER A 296 2.85 27.51 -12.14
C SER A 296 3.11 29.02 -12.19
N ALA A 297 2.83 29.75 -11.10
CA ALA A 297 3.12 31.18 -11.03
C ALA A 297 4.63 31.48 -11.21
N SER A 298 5.51 30.69 -10.59
CA SER A 298 6.95 30.83 -10.75
C SER A 298 7.43 30.51 -12.17
N TRP A 299 6.88 29.48 -12.81
CA TRP A 299 7.23 29.10 -14.17
C TRP A 299 6.73 30.11 -15.20
N ALA A 300 5.48 30.58 -15.07
CA ALA A 300 4.94 31.65 -15.90
C ALA A 300 5.81 32.91 -15.80
N LEU A 301 6.19 33.33 -14.57
CA LEU A 301 7.07 34.48 -14.38
C LEU A 301 8.45 34.29 -15.03
N LYS A 302 9.00 33.07 -15.02
CA LYS A 302 10.25 32.76 -15.71
C LYS A 302 10.12 32.94 -17.22
N CYS A 303 9.02 32.47 -17.82
CA CYS A 303 8.70 32.68 -19.24
C CYS A 303 8.54 34.16 -19.57
N VAL A 304 7.83 34.94 -18.74
CA VAL A 304 7.71 36.40 -18.92
C VAL A 304 9.08 37.07 -18.94
N ARG A 305 9.95 36.75 -17.97
CA ARG A 305 11.31 37.31 -17.91
C ARG A 305 12.12 36.98 -19.17
N ALA A 306 12.02 35.75 -19.67
CA ALA A 306 12.66 35.35 -20.92
C ALA A 306 12.10 36.14 -22.13
N GLY A 307 10.78 36.26 -22.22
CA GLY A 307 10.12 37.03 -23.28
C GLY A 307 10.52 38.51 -23.29
N VAL A 308 10.62 39.14 -22.12
CA VAL A 308 11.12 40.52 -21.98
C VAL A 308 12.59 40.62 -22.42
N GLY A 309 13.39 39.59 -22.11
CA GLY A 309 14.76 39.47 -22.60
C GLY A 309 14.83 39.50 -24.13
N TYR A 310 14.09 38.62 -24.80
CA TYR A 310 14.04 38.58 -26.27
C TYR A 310 13.53 39.89 -26.87
N PHE A 311 12.48 40.46 -26.29
CA PHE A 311 11.90 41.72 -26.75
C PHE A 311 12.93 42.87 -26.75
N LYS A 312 13.73 42.99 -25.70
CA LYS A 312 14.80 44.02 -25.61
C LYS A 312 15.87 43.87 -26.68
N HIS A 313 16.09 42.66 -27.18
CA HIS A 313 17.06 42.37 -28.24
C HIS A 313 16.43 42.42 -29.65
N GLY A 314 15.16 42.83 -29.79
CA GLY A 314 14.46 42.90 -31.07
C GLY A 314 13.87 41.57 -31.57
N HIS A 315 14.02 40.49 -30.81
CA HIS A 315 13.51 39.15 -31.12
C HIS A 315 12.01 39.04 -30.80
N HIS A 316 11.18 39.66 -31.64
CA HIS A 316 9.75 39.82 -31.37
C HIS A 316 8.92 38.53 -31.53
N VAL A 317 9.40 37.53 -32.27
CA VAL A 317 8.66 36.26 -32.45
C VAL A 317 8.88 35.36 -31.24
N GLU A 318 10.13 35.26 -30.79
CA GLU A 318 10.56 34.52 -29.62
C GLU A 318 9.93 35.10 -28.35
N ALA A 319 9.89 36.44 -28.23
CA ALA A 319 9.18 37.12 -27.15
C ALA A 319 7.69 36.76 -27.09
N MET A 320 7.01 36.75 -28.24
CA MET A 320 5.59 36.37 -28.32
C MET A 320 5.37 34.92 -27.86
N ASN A 321 6.25 34.00 -28.30
CA ASN A 321 6.17 32.60 -27.91
C ASN A 321 6.33 32.42 -26.40
N GLU A 322 7.29 33.11 -25.78
CA GLU A 322 7.47 33.03 -24.33
C GLU A 322 6.30 33.65 -23.55
N TYR A 323 5.69 34.74 -24.02
CA TYR A 323 4.49 35.28 -23.40
C TYR A 323 3.27 34.36 -23.52
N ASN A 324 3.11 33.70 -24.67
CA ASN A 324 2.05 32.70 -24.85
C ASN A 324 2.26 31.50 -23.90
N LYS A 325 3.48 30.97 -23.82
CA LYS A 325 3.80 29.91 -22.86
C LYS A 325 3.50 30.30 -21.42
N ALA A 326 3.81 31.54 -21.02
CA ALA A 326 3.49 32.03 -19.68
C ALA A 326 1.97 32.00 -19.41
N LEU A 327 1.16 32.34 -20.40
CA LEU A 327 -0.30 32.36 -20.31
C LEU A 327 -0.95 30.98 -20.45
N ASP A 328 -0.29 30.03 -21.11
CA ASP A 328 -0.71 28.62 -21.11
C ASP A 328 -0.52 27.99 -19.71
N ILE A 329 0.50 28.45 -18.96
CA ILE A 329 0.80 27.98 -17.59
C ILE A 329 -0.08 28.70 -16.55
N ASP A 330 -0.22 30.03 -16.68
CA ASP A 330 -1.03 30.88 -15.80
C ASP A 330 -1.81 31.89 -16.65
N THR A 331 -3.06 31.53 -16.96
CA THR A 331 -3.93 32.27 -17.89
C THR A 331 -4.21 33.70 -17.46
N ASN A 332 -4.12 33.99 -16.16
CA ASN A 332 -4.40 35.31 -15.58
C ASN A 332 -3.12 36.03 -15.14
N ASN A 333 -1.95 35.62 -15.66
CA ASN A 333 -0.69 36.26 -15.33
C ASN A 333 -0.65 37.71 -15.83
N VAL A 334 -0.77 38.67 -14.91
CA VAL A 334 -0.87 40.10 -15.21
C VAL A 334 0.33 40.61 -16.00
N GLU A 335 1.55 40.18 -15.63
CA GLU A 335 2.78 40.61 -16.30
C GLU A 335 2.88 40.07 -17.73
N ALA A 336 2.48 38.81 -17.94
CA ALA A 336 2.45 38.21 -19.28
C ALA A 336 1.43 38.90 -20.20
N LEU A 337 0.22 39.18 -19.70
CA LEU A 337 -0.81 39.90 -20.44
C LEU A 337 -0.35 41.32 -20.82
N VAL A 338 0.27 42.04 -19.89
CA VAL A 338 0.79 43.40 -20.16
C VAL A 338 1.94 43.36 -21.16
N ALA A 339 2.86 42.42 -21.02
CA ALA A 339 4.00 42.30 -21.94
C ALA A 339 3.56 41.88 -23.36
N ARG A 340 2.60 40.96 -23.46
CA ARG A 340 2.01 40.54 -24.74
C ARG A 340 1.18 41.65 -25.38
N GLY A 341 0.37 42.35 -24.59
CA GLY A 341 -0.39 43.51 -25.04
C GLY A 341 0.51 44.59 -25.62
N ALA A 342 1.59 44.96 -24.92
CA ALA A 342 2.57 45.93 -25.41
C ALA A 342 3.22 45.48 -26.74
N LEU A 343 3.51 44.19 -26.88
CA LEU A 343 4.04 43.62 -28.13
C LEU A 343 2.99 43.67 -29.27
N TYR A 344 1.72 43.44 -28.98
CA TYR A 344 0.64 43.59 -29.96
C TYR A 344 0.46 45.04 -30.41
N ALA A 345 0.51 46.00 -29.48
CA ALA A 345 0.46 47.43 -29.81
C ALA A 345 1.59 47.82 -30.77
N ASN A 346 2.84 47.40 -30.49
CA ASN A 346 3.98 47.66 -31.36
C ASN A 346 3.86 47.02 -32.75
N LYS A 347 3.11 45.92 -32.89
CA LYS A 347 2.81 45.27 -34.18
C LYS A 347 1.56 45.85 -34.87
N GLY A 348 0.93 46.89 -34.32
CA GLY A 348 -0.30 47.50 -34.85
C GLY A 348 -1.57 46.68 -34.60
N SER A 349 -1.51 45.61 -33.80
CA SER A 349 -2.67 44.78 -33.43
C SER A 349 -3.43 45.38 -32.24
N ILE A 350 -3.98 46.58 -32.43
CA ILE A 350 -4.55 47.42 -31.37
C ILE A 350 -5.67 46.71 -30.57
N MET A 351 -6.61 46.07 -31.25
CA MET A 351 -7.74 45.41 -30.56
C MET A 351 -7.31 44.27 -29.64
N LYS A 352 -6.31 43.46 -30.05
CA LYS A 352 -5.78 42.37 -29.21
C LYS A 352 -5.03 42.93 -28.00
N SER A 353 -4.27 44.01 -28.20
CA SER A 353 -3.58 44.71 -27.11
C SER A 353 -4.56 45.24 -26.06
N ILE A 354 -5.65 45.88 -26.48
CA ILE A 354 -6.68 46.40 -25.56
C ILE A 354 -7.28 45.26 -24.73
N SER A 355 -7.64 44.14 -25.38
CA SER A 355 -8.19 42.97 -24.71
C SER A 355 -7.25 42.41 -23.63
N ASP A 356 -5.96 42.28 -23.94
CA ASP A 356 -4.96 41.79 -22.98
C ASP A 356 -4.79 42.77 -21.79
N PHE A 357 -4.76 44.08 -22.04
CA PHE A 357 -4.67 45.07 -20.95
C PHE A 357 -5.92 45.12 -20.07
N GLU A 358 -7.10 45.01 -20.67
CA GLU A 358 -8.36 44.95 -19.92
C GLU A 358 -8.42 43.68 -19.05
N LEU A 359 -7.99 42.53 -19.58
CA LEU A 359 -7.90 41.30 -18.80
C LEU A 359 -6.90 41.44 -17.65
N ALA A 360 -5.73 42.03 -17.89
CA ALA A 360 -4.75 42.31 -16.84
C ALA A 360 -5.31 43.21 -15.73
N LEU A 361 -6.10 44.23 -16.09
CA LEU A 361 -6.74 45.15 -15.15
C LEU A 361 -7.94 44.55 -14.42
N LYS A 362 -8.62 43.56 -15.00
CA LYS A 362 -9.64 42.78 -14.26
C LYS A 362 -9.01 42.03 -13.09
N THR A 363 -7.81 41.48 -13.28
CA THR A 363 -7.08 40.76 -12.22
C THR A 363 -6.36 41.69 -11.26
N CYS A 364 -5.74 42.76 -11.76
CA CYS A 364 -5.05 43.76 -10.94
C CYS A 364 -5.45 45.19 -11.38
N PRO A 365 -6.52 45.76 -10.80
CA PRO A 365 -7.05 47.06 -11.18
C PRO A 365 -6.04 48.21 -11.06
N ASP A 366 -5.07 48.12 -10.16
CA ASP A 366 -4.09 49.18 -9.90
C ASP A 366 -2.75 48.99 -10.61
N HIS A 367 -2.69 48.09 -11.59
CA HIS A 367 -1.49 47.85 -12.36
C HIS A 367 -1.11 49.07 -13.24
N ARG A 368 -0.11 49.84 -12.79
CA ARG A 368 0.31 51.14 -13.39
C ARG A 368 0.63 51.04 -14.88
N ASN A 369 1.39 50.02 -15.27
CA ASN A 369 1.80 49.83 -16.67
C ASN A 369 0.63 49.46 -17.57
N ALA A 370 -0.29 48.62 -17.07
CA ALA A 370 -1.47 48.21 -17.84
C ALA A 370 -2.38 49.42 -18.12
N LYS A 371 -2.67 50.25 -17.09
CA LYS A 371 -3.41 51.51 -17.25
C LYS A 371 -2.74 52.43 -18.26
N LYS A 372 -1.43 52.64 -18.13
CA LYS A 372 -0.66 53.52 -19.02
C LYS A 372 -0.73 53.06 -20.48
N TYR A 373 -0.44 51.79 -20.74
CA TYR A 373 -0.43 51.26 -22.11
C TYR A 373 -1.83 51.17 -22.71
N LEU A 374 -2.86 50.87 -21.91
CA LEU A 374 -4.25 50.91 -22.36
C LEU A 374 -4.67 52.32 -22.80
N CYS A 375 -4.36 53.36 -22.01
CA CYS A 375 -4.64 54.74 -22.41
C CYS A 375 -3.92 55.11 -23.71
N GLN A 376 -2.64 54.74 -23.86
CA GLN A 376 -1.87 55.02 -25.07
C GLN A 376 -2.46 54.34 -26.31
N THR A 377 -2.82 53.06 -26.20
CA THR A 377 -3.41 52.29 -27.31
C THR A 377 -4.81 52.76 -27.68
N LEU A 378 -5.62 53.21 -26.72
CA LEU A 378 -6.93 53.82 -27.00
C LEU A 378 -6.81 55.17 -27.73
N VAL A 379 -5.83 56.00 -27.35
CA VAL A 379 -5.55 57.25 -28.06
C VAL A 379 -5.08 56.98 -29.49
N GLU A 380 -4.25 55.96 -29.71
CA GLU A 380 -3.83 55.54 -31.05
C GLU A 380 -5.00 55.03 -31.88
N ARG A 381 -5.91 54.25 -31.29
CA ARG A 381 -7.14 53.79 -31.95
C ARG A 381 -8.02 54.95 -32.41
N GLY A 382 -8.16 55.99 -31.61
CA GLY A 382 -8.99 57.16 -31.94
C GLY A 382 -8.38 58.10 -32.99
N LYS A 383 -7.10 57.91 -33.35
CA LYS A 383 -6.42 58.66 -34.42
C LYS A 383 -6.52 57.98 -35.80
N GLN A 384 -6.89 56.71 -35.82
CA GLN A 384 -7.23 55.95 -37.03
C GLN A 384 -8.68 56.22 -37.41
#